data_AF-A0A2A5SZ01-F1
#
_entry.id   AF-A0A2A5SZ01-F1
#
_cell.length_a   1.000
_cell.length_b   1.000
_cell.length_c   1.000
_cell.angle_alpha   90.00
_cell.angle_beta   90.00
_cell.angle_gamma   90.00
#
_symmetry.space_group_name_H-M   'P 1'
#
loop_
_entity.id
_entity.type
_entity.pdbx_description
1 polymer ?
#
loop_
_entity_poly.entity_id
_entity_poly.type
_entity_poly.pdbx_seq_one_letter_code
_entity_poly.pdbx_strand_id
1 'polypeptide(L)'
;MKYFTLSQTLGEKGLIGYRIGPGNYSRLFDESSLQAGDVAVRFNGTDLTTASGMNLILQRLSATSAINLTVQRGNQFHDIYISL
;
A
#
# COMPACT_ATOMS: atom_id res chain seq x y z
N MET A 1 -10.54 4.48 -1.50
CA MET A 1 -10.75 4.91 -0.08
C MET A 1 -10.45 6.40 0.02
N LYS A 2 -10.51 7.01 1.21
CA LYS A 2 -10.28 8.46 1.40
C LYS A 2 -8.91 8.90 0.86
N TYR A 3 -7.86 8.13 1.13
CA TYR A 3 -6.46 8.57 0.87
C TYR A 3 -5.77 7.79 -0.25
N PHE A 4 -6.03 6.49 -0.34
CA PHE A 4 -5.42 5.61 -1.35
C PHE A 4 -6.46 4.71 -2.02
N THR A 5 -6.09 4.21 -3.19
CA THR A 5 -6.70 3.05 -3.82
C THR A 5 -5.71 1.89 -3.79
N LEU A 6 -6.25 0.69 -3.60
CA LEU A 6 -5.49 -0.55 -3.61
C LEU A 6 -6.18 -1.49 -4.59
N SER A 7 -5.41 -2.00 -5.55
CA SER A 7 -5.88 -3.00 -6.51
C SER A 7 -4.95 -4.20 -6.48
N GLN A 8 -5.50 -5.41 -6.46
CA GLN A 8 -4.68 -6.62 -6.44
C GLN A 8 -3.77 -6.66 -7.66
N THR A 9 -2.50 -6.98 -7.42
CA THR A 9 -1.52 -7.25 -8.48
C THR A 9 -1.18 -8.73 -8.45
N LEU A 10 -1.39 -9.39 -9.59
CA LEU A 10 -1.06 -10.80 -9.78
C LEU A 10 0.21 -10.90 -10.62
N GLY A 11 1.14 -11.74 -10.19
CA GLY A 11 2.25 -12.23 -10.99
C GLY A 11 1.97 -13.66 -11.47
N GLU A 12 2.97 -14.29 -12.08
CA GLU A 12 2.84 -15.65 -12.66
C GLU A 12 2.42 -16.72 -11.63
N LYS A 13 2.82 -16.55 -10.37
CA LYS A 13 2.58 -17.51 -9.28
C LYS A 13 1.45 -17.10 -8.34
N GLY A 14 0.66 -16.07 -8.70
CA GLY A 14 -0.45 -15.57 -7.89
C GLY A 14 -0.24 -14.17 -7.35
N LEU A 15 -0.81 -13.88 -6.18
CA LEU A 15 -0.80 -12.53 -5.58
C LEU A 15 0.64 -12.09 -5.25
N ILE A 16 1.03 -10.93 -5.76
CA ILE A 16 2.35 -10.31 -5.46
C ILE A 16 2.22 -9.02 -4.66
N GLY A 17 1.00 -8.58 -4.35
CA GLY A 17 0.74 -7.40 -3.53
C GLY A 17 -0.42 -6.57 -4.07
N TYR A 18 -0.41 -5.27 -3.74
CA TYR A 18 -1.47 -4.35 -4.14
C TYR A 18 -0.91 -3.08 -4.77
N ARG A 19 -1.28 -2.80 -6.02
CA ARG A 19 -0.93 -1.54 -6.66
C ARG A 19 -1.60 -0.38 -5.94
N ILE A 20 -0.79 0.61 -5.58
CA ILE A 20 -1.23 1.82 -4.90
C ILE A 20 -1.54 2.89 -5.94
N GLY A 21 -2.66 3.57 -5.77
CA GLY A 21 -3.00 4.77 -6.52
C GLY A 21 -3.56 5.87 -5.61
N PRO A 22 -3.70 7.10 -6.14
CA PRO A 22 -4.32 8.20 -5.41
C PRO A 22 -5.77 7.85 -5.05
N GLY A 23 -6.18 8.22 -3.84
CA GLY A 23 -7.58 8.22 -3.41
C GLY A 23 -8.28 9.54 -3.71
N ASN A 24 -9.49 9.70 -3.16
CA ASN A 24 -10.30 10.92 -3.36
C ASN A 24 -9.65 12.18 -2.74
N TYR A 25 -8.79 12.00 -1.73
CA TYR A 25 -7.99 13.05 -1.13
C TYR A 25 -6.51 12.76 -1.46
N SER A 26 -6.11 13.09 -2.69
CA SER A 26 -4.77 12.76 -3.22
C SER A 26 -3.63 13.44 -2.47
N ARG A 27 -3.90 14.49 -1.68
CA ARG A 27 -2.88 15.23 -0.94
C ARG A 27 -1.90 14.31 -0.19
N LEU A 28 -2.38 13.26 0.48
CA LEU A 28 -1.50 12.33 1.18
C LEU A 28 -0.67 11.43 0.25
N PHE A 29 -1.18 11.12 -0.94
CA PHE A 29 -0.41 10.46 -1.97
C PHE A 29 0.66 11.41 -2.53
N ASP A 30 0.29 12.66 -2.81
CA ASP A 30 1.15 13.69 -3.40
C ASP A 30 2.26 14.17 -2.43
N GLU A 31 1.96 14.22 -1.13
CA GLU A 31 2.91 14.60 -0.07
C GLU A 31 3.78 13.43 0.41
N SER A 32 3.41 12.19 0.04
CA SER A 32 4.23 11.01 0.30
C SER A 32 5.28 10.80 -0.79
N SER A 33 6.29 9.98 -0.52
CA SER A 33 7.24 9.52 -1.53
C SER A 33 6.71 8.35 -2.40
N LEU A 34 5.39 8.10 -2.37
CA LEU A 34 4.73 7.14 -3.26
C LEU A 34 4.80 7.61 -4.70
N GLN A 35 4.83 6.65 -5.61
CA GLN A 35 4.81 6.90 -7.04
C GLN A 35 3.75 6.04 -7.72
N ALA A 36 3.19 6.57 -8.81
CA ALA A 36 2.37 5.78 -9.70
C ALA A 36 3.17 4.59 -10.20
N GLY A 37 2.66 3.38 -9.99
CA GLY A 37 3.39 2.17 -10.32
C GLY A 37 3.75 1.31 -9.12
N ASP A 38 3.80 1.91 -7.92
CA ASP A 38 4.17 1.22 -6.69
C ASP A 38 3.22 0.06 -6.37
N VAL A 39 3.81 -1.07 -5.95
CA VAL A 39 3.09 -2.25 -5.46
C VAL A 39 3.40 -2.45 -3.98
N ALA A 40 2.41 -2.28 -3.12
CA ALA A 40 2.53 -2.54 -1.69
C ALA A 40 2.71 -4.04 -1.43
N VAL A 41 3.78 -4.40 -0.72
CA VAL A 41 4.06 -5.78 -0.29
C VAL A 41 4.01 -5.95 1.22
N ARG A 42 4.20 -4.87 2.00
CA ARG A 42 3.99 -4.87 3.46
C ARG A 42 3.27 -3.60 3.93
N PHE A 43 2.44 -3.75 4.96
CA PHE A 43 1.74 -2.65 5.64
C PHE A 43 1.90 -2.79 7.15
N ASN A 44 2.56 -1.84 7.82
CA ASN A 44 2.81 -1.88 9.27
C ASN A 44 3.34 -3.25 9.74
N GLY A 45 4.29 -3.81 8.99
CA GLY A 45 4.89 -5.13 9.26
C GLY A 45 4.04 -6.34 8.84
N THR A 46 2.81 -6.16 8.35
CA THR A 46 1.97 -7.21 7.79
C THR A 46 2.34 -7.49 6.34
N ASP A 47 2.54 -8.77 5.99
CA ASP A 47 2.75 -9.22 4.62
C ASP A 47 1.45 -9.18 3.80
N LEU A 48 1.48 -8.46 2.68
CA LEU A 48 0.37 -8.25 1.77
C LEU A 48 0.37 -9.21 0.58
N THR A 49 1.37 -10.06 0.45
CA THR A 49 1.44 -11.08 -0.61
C THR A 49 0.56 -12.31 -0.29
N THR A 50 -0.22 -12.24 0.78
CA THR A 50 -1.16 -13.28 1.22
C THR A 50 -2.62 -12.83 1.03
N ALA A 51 -3.52 -13.80 0.79
CA ALA A 51 -4.95 -13.53 0.55
C ALA A 51 -5.64 -12.78 1.70
N SER A 52 -5.14 -12.89 2.93
CA SER A 52 -5.68 -12.27 4.13
C SER A 52 -5.33 -10.78 4.28
N GLY A 53 -4.40 -10.26 3.47
CA GLY A 53 -3.80 -8.93 3.66
C GLY A 53 -4.80 -7.77 3.58
N MET A 54 -5.77 -7.83 2.66
CA MET A 54 -6.69 -6.71 2.42
C MET A 54 -7.62 -6.42 3.61
N ASN A 55 -8.23 -7.45 4.20
CA ASN A 55 -9.11 -7.28 5.36
C ASN A 55 -8.35 -6.69 6.56
N LEU A 56 -7.08 -7.07 6.72
CA LEU A 56 -6.23 -6.57 7.80
C LEU A 56 -5.81 -5.11 7.59
N ILE A 57 -5.56 -4.70 6.34
CA ILE A 57 -5.31 -3.27 6.01
C ILE A 57 -6.52 -2.43 6.38
N LEU A 58 -7.73 -2.84 5.97
CA LEU A 58 -8.95 -2.09 6.21
C LEU A 58 -9.22 -1.88 7.71
N GLN A 59 -9.03 -2.92 8.54
CA GLN A 59 -9.16 -2.81 10.00
C GLN A 59 -8.11 -1.90 10.64
N ARG A 60 -6.87 -1.93 10.15
CA ARG A 60 -5.76 -1.17 10.76
C ARG A 60 -5.78 0.31 10.37
N LEU A 61 -6.22 0.64 9.16
CA LEU A 61 -6.32 2.03 8.69
C LEU A 61 -7.30 2.86 9.51
N SER A 62 -8.37 2.28 10.03
CA SER A 62 -9.32 3.00 10.88
C SER A 62 -8.78 3.32 12.29
N ALA A 63 -7.67 2.69 12.70
CA ALA A 63 -7.19 2.74 14.08
C ALA A 63 -5.83 3.45 14.25
N THR A 64 -5.23 3.96 13.17
CA THR A 64 -3.89 4.55 13.22
C THR A 64 -3.85 5.97 12.68
N SER A 65 -2.96 6.80 13.24
CA SER A 65 -2.61 8.13 12.73
C SER A 65 -1.40 8.11 11.78
N ALA A 66 -0.72 6.96 11.65
CA ALA A 66 0.42 6.82 10.74
C ALA A 66 0.51 5.40 10.15
N ILE A 67 1.12 5.30 8.97
CA ILE A 67 1.35 4.04 8.26
C ILE A 67 2.78 3.96 7.75
N ASN A 68 3.33 2.75 7.77
CA ASN A 68 4.58 2.37 7.12
C ASN A 68 4.26 1.33 6.03
N LEU A 69 4.65 1.63 4.80
CA LEU A 69 4.45 0.79 3.63
C LEU A 69 5.80 0.39 3.06
N THR A 70 6.00 -0.91 2.86
CA THR A 70 7.06 -1.38 1.96
C THR A 70 6.46 -1.57 0.59
N VAL A 71 6.99 -0.86 -0.39
CA VAL A 71 6.55 -0.91 -1.79
C VAL A 71 7.64 -1.44 -2.70
N GLN A 72 7.27 -2.21 -3.70
CA GLN A 72 8.13 -2.55 -4.82
C GLN A 72 7.92 -1.55 -5.95
N ARG A 73 9.01 -0.91 -6.37
CA ARG A 73 9.08 0.02 -7.51
C ARG A 73 10.10 -0.50 -8.49
N GLY A 74 9.64 -1.06 -9.60
CA GLY A 74 10.49 -1.83 -10.50
C GLY A 74 11.10 -3.03 -9.77
N ASN A 75 12.43 -3.06 -9.66
CA ASN A 75 13.18 -4.13 -8.97
C ASN A 75 13.67 -3.73 -7.57
N GLN A 76 13.24 -2.59 -7.05
CA GLN A 76 13.69 -2.06 -5.76
C GLN A 76 12.54 -2.00 -4.75
N PHE A 77 12.89 -2.19 -3.48
CA PHE A 77 11.99 -2.00 -2.36
C PHE A 77 12.25 -0.65 -1.70
N HIS A 78 11.17 0.03 -1.32
CA HIS A 78 11.21 1.31 -0.62
C HIS A 78 10.28 1.26 0.58
N ASP A 79 10.74 1.78 1.71
CA ASP A 79 9.89 2.01 2.87
C ASP A 79 9.38 3.45 2.86
N ILE A 80 8.07 3.59 3.00
CA ILE A 80 7.33 4.84 2.88
C ILE A 80 6.58 5.07 4.19
N TYR A 81 6.88 6.17 4.87
CA TYR A 81 6.19 6.60 6.08
C TYR A 81 5.19 7.71 5.74
N ILE A 82 3.96 7.57 6.21
CA ILE A 82 2.87 8.52 5.94
C ILE A 82 2.11 8.78 7.24
N SER A 83 1.90 10.07 7.56
CA SER A 83 1.01 10.51 8.63
C SER A 83 -0.39 10.78 8.05
N LEU A 84 -1.46 10.28 8.67
CA LEU A 84 -2.86 10.29 8.16
C LEU A 84 -3.73 11.45 8.66
#